data_AF-A0A7V9T616-F1
#
_entry.id   AF-A0A7V9T616-F1
#
_cell.length_a   1.000
_cell.length_b   1.000
_cell.length_c   1.000
_cell.angle_alpha   90.00
_cell.angle_beta   90.00
_cell.angle_gamma   90.00
#
_symmetry.space_group_name_H-M   'P 1'
#
loop_
_entity.id
_entity.type
_entity.pdbx_description
1 polymer ?
#
loop_
_entity_poly.entity_id
_entity_poly.type
_entity_poly.pdbx_seq_one_letter_code
_entity_poly.pdbx_strand_id
1 'polypeptide(L)' 'ACPVEHEQEREQSAGGDCDPNYAGSCVPAGEGDVDCGEIPETDFEVVGEDVYGLDGGGEPGVACES' A
#
# COMPACT_ATOMS: atom_id res chain seq x y z
N ALA A 1 -16.98 -19.92 31.88
CA ALA A 1 -17.45 -18.74 31.12
C ALA A 1 -16.52 -17.58 31.43
N CYS A 2 -15.56 -17.34 30.53
CA CYS A 2 -14.79 -16.10 30.39
C CYS A 2 -14.88 -15.77 28.88
N PRO A 3 -15.26 -14.54 28.49
CA PRO A 3 -15.78 -14.24 27.16
C PRO A 3 -14.70 -13.79 26.16
N VAL A 4 -14.87 -14.26 24.92
CA VAL A 4 -14.37 -13.73 23.63
C VAL A 4 -12.91 -13.29 23.57
N GLU A 5 -12.01 -14.27 23.40
CA GLU A 5 -10.70 -13.96 22.81
C GLU A 5 -10.91 -13.71 21.31
N HIS A 6 -10.97 -12.42 21.00
CA HIS A 6 -10.71 -11.73 19.74
C HIS A 6 -10.13 -12.62 18.61
N GLU A 7 -10.99 -13.31 17.87
CA GLU A 7 -10.66 -13.88 16.56
C GLU A 7 -11.36 -13.05 15.47
N GLN A 8 -11.17 -11.73 15.52
CA GLN A 8 -11.41 -10.90 14.35
C GLN A 8 -10.36 -11.26 13.30
N GLU A 9 -10.79 -12.13 12.40
CA GLU A 9 -10.39 -12.22 11.00
C GLU A 9 -9.38 -11.14 10.58
N ARG A 10 -8.10 -11.52 10.60
CA ARG A 10 -6.98 -10.87 9.91
C ARG A 10 -6.74 -9.41 10.33
N GLU A 11 -6.25 -9.25 11.55
CA GLU A 11 -5.03 -8.47 11.87
C GLU A 11 -4.40 -7.83 10.61
N GLN A 12 -4.49 -6.52 10.34
CA GLN A 12 -3.90 -5.45 11.14
C GLN A 12 -2.58 -5.94 11.78
N SER A 13 -1.59 -6.27 10.95
CA SER A 13 -0.26 -6.55 11.45
C SER A 13 0.39 -5.22 11.83
N ALA A 14 0.63 -5.07 13.11
CA ALA A 14 1.40 -3.97 13.67
C ALA A 14 2.84 -4.02 13.10
N GLY A 15 3.12 -3.19 12.10
CA GLY A 15 4.45 -2.98 11.53
C GLY A 15 4.35 -2.56 10.07
N GLY A 16 4.65 -1.30 9.79
CA GLY A 16 4.66 -0.74 8.43
C GLY A 16 5.72 -1.41 7.56
N ASP A 17 5.35 -2.52 6.93
CA ASP A 17 6.13 -3.12 5.86
C ASP A 17 5.62 -2.53 4.54
N CYS A 18 6.53 -1.88 3.83
CA CYS A 18 6.26 -1.28 2.53
C CYS A 18 5.81 -2.38 1.55
N ASP A 19 4.81 -2.08 0.74
CA ASP A 19 4.34 -2.99 -0.27
C ASP A 19 5.46 -3.29 -1.28
N PRO A 20 5.84 -4.57 -1.46
CA PRO A 20 6.98 -4.94 -2.27
C PRO A 20 6.74 -4.76 -3.77
N ASN A 21 5.50 -4.46 -4.20
CA ASN A 21 5.20 -4.15 -5.59
C ASN A 21 5.67 -2.75 -5.99
N TYR A 22 6.05 -1.90 -5.03
CA TYR A 22 6.52 -0.55 -5.27
C TYR A 22 7.95 -0.39 -4.79
N ALA A 23 8.80 0.21 -5.63
CA ALA A 23 10.20 0.48 -5.34
C ALA A 23 10.46 1.98 -5.41
N GLY A 24 11.22 2.48 -4.44
CA GLY A 24 11.54 3.90 -4.33
C GLY A 24 10.65 4.66 -3.36
N SER A 25 9.49 4.13 -2.97
CA SER A 25 8.64 4.67 -1.90
C SER A 25 8.06 3.57 -1.03
N CYS A 26 7.74 3.92 0.22
CA CYS A 26 7.04 3.01 1.13
C CYS A 26 5.53 3.17 0.99
N VAL A 27 4.91 2.27 0.23
CA VAL A 27 3.44 2.20 0.13
C VAL A 27 2.91 1.34 1.29
N PRO A 28 2.01 1.84 2.15
CA PRO A 28 1.50 1.08 3.29
C PRO A 28 0.71 -0.16 2.80
N ALA A 29 1.23 -1.35 3.07
CA ALA A 29 0.60 -2.60 2.64
C ALA A 29 -0.55 -3.00 3.57
N GLY A 30 -1.72 -3.29 3.00
CA GLY A 30 -2.87 -3.82 3.75
C GLY A 30 -3.78 -2.77 4.40
N GLU A 31 -3.52 -1.48 4.18
CA GLU A 31 -4.41 -0.38 4.54
C GLU A 31 -5.30 0.00 3.36
N GLY A 32 -6.40 -0.73 3.13
CA GLY A 32 -7.50 -0.29 2.27
C GLY A 32 -7.11 0.28 0.88
N ASP A 33 -7.86 1.29 0.44
CA ASP A 33 -7.53 2.09 -0.74
C ASP A 33 -6.40 3.07 -0.36
N VAL A 34 -5.23 2.95 -1.00
CA VAL A 34 -4.10 3.86 -0.81
C VAL A 34 -4.09 4.87 -1.97
N ASP A 35 -4.08 6.15 -1.65
CA ASP A 35 -4.00 7.22 -2.64
C ASP A 35 -2.63 7.92 -2.65
N CYS A 36 -2.24 8.48 -3.80
CA CYS A 36 -1.02 9.29 -3.93
C CYS A 36 -0.95 10.50 -2.98
N GLY A 37 -2.09 10.96 -2.44
CA GLY A 37 -2.10 12.03 -1.43
C GLY A 37 -1.69 11.58 -0.03
N GLU A 38 -1.68 10.27 0.23
CA GLU A 38 -1.29 9.67 1.50
C GLU A 38 0.18 9.27 1.52
N ILE A 39 0.79 9.11 0.35
CA ILE A 39 2.20 8.79 0.18
C ILE A 39 2.99 10.10 0.08
N PRO A 40 4.04 10.29 0.90
CA PRO A 40 4.82 11.53 0.89
C PRO A 40 5.73 11.67 -0.34
N GLU A 41 6.03 10.55 -1.02
CA GLU A 41 6.89 10.48 -2.19
C GLU A 41 6.05 10.24 -3.46
N THR A 42 6.46 10.88 -4.55
CA THR A 42 5.87 10.79 -5.87
C THR A 42 6.89 10.21 -6.84
N ASP A 43 6.45 9.78 -8.03
CA ASP A 43 7.33 9.31 -9.11
C ASP A 43 8.18 8.08 -8.72
N PHE A 44 7.57 7.13 -8.00
CA PHE A 44 8.23 5.87 -7.61
C PHE A 44 7.83 4.72 -8.53
N GLU A 45 8.67 3.69 -8.61
CA GLU A 45 8.51 2.63 -9.61
C GLU A 45 7.55 1.54 -9.15
N VAL A 46 6.65 1.12 -10.03
CA VAL A 46 5.87 -0.10 -9.84
C VAL A 46 6.67 -1.28 -10.39
N VAL A 47 7.26 -2.05 -9.48
CA VAL A 47 8.08 -3.22 -9.80
C VAL A 47 7.29 -4.54 -9.85
N GLY A 48 6.08 -4.53 -9.30
CA GLY A 48 5.20 -5.68 -9.22
C GLY A 48 3.84 -5.43 -9.87
N GLU A 49 2.77 -5.83 -9.17
CA GLU A 49 1.39 -5.54 -9.57
C GLU A 49 0.92 -4.22 -8.94
N ASP A 50 0.31 -3.35 -9.73
CA ASP A 50 -0.28 -2.11 -9.23
C ASP A 50 -1.62 -2.39 -8.52
N VAL A 51 -1.55 -2.94 -7.31
CA VAL A 51 -2.72 -3.37 -6.53
C VAL A 51 -3.59 -2.18 -6.12
N TYR A 52 -2.97 -1.01 -5.91
CA TYR A 52 -3.65 0.21 -5.46
C TYR A 52 -4.01 1.18 -6.60
N GLY A 53 -3.65 0.87 -7.85
CA GLY A 53 -4.03 1.73 -8.99
C GLY A 53 -3.24 3.05 -9.08
N LEU A 54 -2.03 3.10 -8.52
CA LEU A 54 -1.20 4.30 -8.44
C LEU A 54 -0.54 4.67 -9.78
N ASP A 55 -0.45 3.71 -10.71
CA ASP A 55 0.10 3.83 -12.07
C ASP A 55 -0.95 4.35 -13.10
N GLY A 56 -2.12 4.78 -12.64
CA GLY A 56 -3.22 5.17 -13.53
C GLY A 56 -3.11 6.58 -14.14
N GLY A 57 -2.10 7.37 -13.74
CA GLY A 57 -2.04 8.82 -13.96
C GLY A 57 -1.21 9.29 -15.16
N GLY A 58 -0.20 8.52 -15.59
CA GLY A 58 0.77 8.97 -16.61
C GLY A 58 1.59 7.86 -17.27
N GLU A 59 2.91 7.86 -17.09
CA GLU A 59 3.85 6.89 -17.62
C GLU A 59 3.69 5.51 -16.97
N PRO A 60 3.50 4.46 -17.78
CA PRO A 60 3.29 3.12 -17.27
C PRO A 60 4.54 2.59 -16.55
N GLY A 61 4.33 2.05 -15.36
CA GLY A 61 5.35 1.60 -14.43
C GLY A 61 5.82 2.65 -13.40
N VAL A 62 5.22 3.84 -13.38
CA VAL A 62 5.53 4.91 -12.42
C VAL A 62 4.27 5.29 -11.66
N ALA A 63 4.31 5.07 -10.36
CA ALA A 63 3.23 5.43 -9.46
C ALA A 63 3.32 6.90 -9.03
N CYS A 64 2.15 7.52 -8.93
CA CYS A 64 1.98 8.86 -8.37
C CYS A 64 2.86 9.93 -9.04
N GLU A 65 2.83 10.00 -10.37
CA GLU A 65 3.53 11.05 -11.12
C GLU A 65 2.95 12.45 -10.87
N SER A 66 3.84 13.47 -10.85
CA SER A 66 3.50 14.87 -10.56
C SER A 66 3.80 15.86 -11.70
#